data_AF-A0A0M0GHG6-F1
#
_entry.id   AF-A0A0M0GHG6-F1
#
_cell.length_a   1.000
_cell.length_b   1.000
_cell.length_c   1.000
_cell.angle_alpha   90.00
_cell.angle_beta   90.00
_cell.angle_gamma   90.00
#
_symmetry.space_group_name_H-M   'P 1'
#
loop_
_entity.id
_entity.type
_entity.pdbx_description
1 polymer ?
#
loop_
_entity_poly.entity_id
_entity_poly.type
_entity_poly.pdbx_seq_one_letter_code
_entity_poly.pdbx_strand_id
1 'polypeptide(L)'
;MTRSEMHMVKPKSKFLLMSIILLGCIAALFTALYFYSQSLITIEAPKKDLGEKIIIQLPSGKSVFTYENLVVKEDGKLFYKGELNTLDLTGGIIVYEEWE
;
A
#
# COMPACT_ATOMS: atom_id res chain seq x y z
N MET A 1 33.31 -32.90 60.01
CA MET A 1 32.35 -32.13 59.20
C MET A 1 31.83 -30.98 60.03
N THR A 2 32.13 -29.74 59.63
CA THR A 2 31.77 -28.52 60.36
C THR A 2 30.31 -28.14 60.08
N ARG A 3 29.60 -27.72 61.12
CA ARG A 3 28.16 -27.36 61.13
C ARG A 3 27.77 -26.27 60.11
N SER A 4 28.77 -25.57 59.56
CA SER A 4 28.64 -24.51 58.57
C SER A 4 28.35 -24.99 57.15
N GLU A 5 28.55 -26.27 56.83
CA GLU A 5 28.35 -26.80 55.46
C GLU A 5 26.90 -27.20 55.16
N MET A 6 26.03 -27.26 56.17
CA MET A 6 24.64 -27.74 56.03
C MET A 6 23.66 -26.75 55.38
N HIS A 7 24.07 -25.49 55.13
CA HIS A 7 23.16 -24.41 54.70
C HIS A 7 23.48 -23.81 53.33
N MET A 8 24.19 -24.51 52.44
CA MET A 8 24.58 -23.97 51.12
C MET A 8 23.82 -24.53 49.90
N VAL A 9 22.59 -25.04 50.06
CA VAL A 9 21.71 -25.29 48.90
C VAL A 9 20.42 -24.52 49.09
N LYS A 10 20.49 -23.21 48.82
CA LYS A 10 19.30 -22.36 48.72
C LYS A 10 18.55 -22.79 47.45
N PRO A 11 17.33 -23.36 47.52
CA PRO A 11 16.61 -23.72 46.30
C PRO A 11 16.36 -22.44 45.51
N LYS A 12 16.99 -22.30 44.35
CA LYS A 12 16.74 -21.16 43.46
C LYS A 12 15.23 -21.07 43.24
N SER A 13 14.71 -19.89 43.54
CA SER A 13 13.28 -19.55 43.58
C SER A 13 12.58 -20.00 42.30
N LYS A 14 11.85 -21.13 42.36
CA LYS A 14 10.98 -21.60 41.27
C LYS A 14 9.99 -20.51 40.83
N PHE A 15 9.63 -19.62 41.76
CA PHE A 15 8.81 -18.45 41.52
C PHE A 15 9.47 -17.40 40.62
N LEU A 16 10.78 -17.17 40.78
CA LEU A 16 11.53 -16.24 39.93
C LEU A 16 11.66 -16.77 38.49
N LEU A 17 11.88 -18.08 38.34
CA LEU A 17 11.86 -18.73 37.02
C LEU A 17 10.47 -18.62 36.37
N MET A 18 9.41 -18.91 37.11
CA MET A 18 8.02 -18.81 36.64
C MET A 18 7.65 -17.37 36.24
N SER A 19 8.10 -16.37 37.00
CA SER A 19 7.89 -14.96 36.68
C SER A 19 8.58 -14.53 35.39
N ILE A 20 9.80 -15.02 35.13
CA ILE A 20 10.53 -14.71 33.89
C ILE A 20 9.83 -15.32 32.68
N ILE A 21 9.34 -16.56 32.81
CA ILE A 21 8.61 -17.25 31.75
C ILE A 21 7.30 -16.49 31.44
N LEU A 22 6.55 -16.10 32.48
CA LEU A 22 5.31 -15.35 32.31
C LEU A 22 5.55 -14.01 31.59
N LEU A 23 6.59 -13.29 31.98
CA LEU A 23 6.95 -12.01 31.36
C LEU A 23 7.35 -12.20 29.89
N GLY A 24 8.08 -13.28 29.57
CA GLY A 24 8.43 -13.64 28.20
C GLY A 24 7.20 -13.94 27.34
N CYS A 25 6.23 -14.68 27.87
CA CYS A 25 4.97 -14.96 27.17
C CYS A 25 4.16 -13.69 26.89
N ILE A 26 4.09 -12.78 27.87
CA ILE A 26 3.40 -11.50 27.71
C ILE A 26 4.09 -10.66 26.62
N ALA A 27 5.42 -10.55 26.66
CA ALA A 27 6.19 -9.83 25.64
C ALA A 27 5.98 -10.41 24.24
N ALA A 28 5.98 -11.73 24.10
CA ALA A 28 5.74 -12.42 22.83
C ALA A 28 4.32 -12.17 22.28
N LEU A 29 3.31 -12.11 23.15
CA LEU A 29 1.94 -11.78 22.74
C LEU A 29 1.85 -10.34 22.23
N PHE A 30 2.47 -9.37 22.93
CA PHE A 30 2.46 -7.98 22.50
C PHE A 30 3.19 -7.77 21.17
N THR A 31 4.32 -8.45 20.94
CA THR A 31 5.02 -8.35 19.65
C THR A 31 4.22 -8.97 18.51
N ALA A 32 3.59 -10.13 18.73
CA ALA A 32 2.73 -10.76 17.74
C ALA A 32 1.52 -9.88 17.38
N LEU A 33 0.86 -9.30 18.37
CA LEU A 33 -0.26 -8.37 18.16
C LEU A 33 0.18 -7.09 17.43
N TYR A 34 1.37 -6.57 17.75
CA TYR A 34 1.94 -5.40 17.07
C TYR A 34 2.17 -5.69 15.58
N PHE A 35 2.86 -6.78 15.24
CA PHE A 35 3.06 -7.18 13.85
C PHE A 35 1.74 -7.46 13.11
N TYR A 36 0.79 -8.12 13.78
CA TYR A 36 -0.53 -8.36 13.21
C TYR A 36 -1.27 -7.05 12.90
N SER A 37 -1.26 -6.09 13.83
CA SER A 37 -1.91 -4.79 13.64
C SER A 37 -1.31 -3.98 12.49
N GLN A 38 0.01 -4.06 12.30
CA GLN A 38 0.68 -3.40 11.17
C GLN A 38 0.35 -4.07 9.84
N SER A 39 0.23 -5.40 9.81
CA SER A 39 -0.11 -6.14 8.60
C SER A 39 -1.53 -5.89 8.11
N LEU A 40 -2.44 -5.44 8.99
CA LEU A 40 -3.83 -5.16 8.64
C LEU A 40 -4.03 -3.80 7.95
N ILE A 41 -3.11 -2.86 8.13
CA ILE A 41 -3.21 -1.52 7.57
C ILE A 41 -2.60 -1.53 6.16
N THR A 42 -3.26 -2.24 5.25
CA THR A 42 -2.99 -2.09 3.82
C THR A 42 -3.76 -0.84 3.36
N ILE A 43 -3.08 0.30 3.32
CA ILE A 43 -3.62 1.49 2.66
C ILE A 43 -3.55 1.20 1.16
N GLU A 44 -4.57 0.50 0.66
CA GLU A 44 -4.75 0.37 -0.79
C GLU A 44 -5.03 1.77 -1.32
N ALA A 45 -4.05 2.35 -2.02
CA ALA A 45 -4.27 3.59 -2.73
C ALA A 45 -5.50 3.39 -3.63
N PRO A 46 -6.47 4.33 -3.63
CA PRO A 46 -7.64 4.19 -4.47
C PRO A 46 -7.17 4.00 -5.91
N LYS A 47 -7.46 2.84 -6.49
CA LYS A 47 -7.15 2.57 -7.90
C LYS A 47 -7.92 3.61 -8.71
N LYS A 48 -7.19 4.60 -9.23
CA LYS A 48 -7.76 5.65 -10.07
C LYS A 48 -8.20 4.97 -11.36
N ASP A 49 -9.52 4.84 -11.53
CA ASP A 49 -10.10 4.31 -12.75
C ASP A 49 -9.93 5.36 -13.86
N LEU A 50 -8.97 5.12 -14.74
CA LEU A 50 -8.66 6.01 -15.85
C LEU A 50 -9.61 5.79 -17.04
N GLY A 51 -10.47 4.77 -16.99
CA GLY A 51 -11.37 4.40 -18.09
C GLY A 51 -10.65 3.60 -19.18
N GLU A 52 -11.30 3.47 -20.33
CA GLU A 52 -10.78 2.68 -21.45
C GLU A 52 -9.58 3.35 -22.13
N LYS A 53 -8.70 2.52 -22.68
CA LYS A 53 -7.57 2.92 -23.52
C LYS A 53 -8.11 3.43 -24.86
N ILE A 54 -7.73 4.64 -25.25
CA ILE A 54 -8.15 5.26 -26.51
C ILE A 54 -6.99 5.90 -27.25
N ILE A 55 -7.14 6.00 -28.57
CA ILE A 55 -6.21 6.69 -29.46
C ILE A 55 -6.94 7.87 -30.09
N ILE A 56 -6.38 9.06 -29.95
CA ILE A 56 -6.92 10.28 -30.56
C ILE A 56 -6.09 10.60 -31.78
N GLN A 57 -6.71 10.49 -32.95
CA GLN A 57 -6.10 10.85 -34.22
C GLN A 57 -6.37 12.33 -34.49
N LEU A 58 -5.31 13.15 -34.45
CA LEU A 58 -5.40 14.57 -34.73
C LEU A 58 -5.47 14.83 -36.24
N PRO A 59 -6.13 15.92 -36.67
CA PRO A 59 -6.17 16.32 -38.08
C PRO A 59 -4.80 16.67 -38.64
N SER A 60 -3.80 16.88 -37.77
CA SER A 60 -2.38 17.05 -38.15
C SER A 60 -1.68 15.74 -38.53
N GLY A 61 -2.36 14.59 -38.44
CA GLY A 61 -1.79 13.26 -38.70
C GLY A 61 -1.00 12.66 -37.53
N LYS A 62 -0.97 13.35 -36.37
CA LYS A 62 -0.37 12.83 -35.15
C LYS A 62 -1.40 12.04 -34.34
N SER A 63 -0.95 10.97 -33.69
CA SER A 63 -1.78 10.17 -32.79
C SER A 63 -1.39 10.41 -31.33
N VAL A 64 -2.38 10.54 -30.46
CA VAL A 64 -2.21 10.70 -29.01
C VAL A 64 -2.84 9.51 -28.31
N PHE A 65 -2.03 8.76 -27.56
CA PHE A 65 -2.48 7.60 -26.80
C PHE A 65 -2.84 8.06 -25.39
N THR A 66 -4.08 7.83 -24.97
CA THR A 66 -4.59 8.32 -23.70
C THR A 66 -5.72 7.43 -23.16
N TYR A 67 -6.30 7.84 -22.05
CA TYR A 67 -7.45 7.18 -21.44
C TYR A 67 -8.68 8.08 -21.52
N GLU A 68 -9.85 7.46 -21.61
CA GLU A 68 -11.14 8.14 -21.78
C GLU A 68 -11.39 9.20 -20.70
N ASN A 69 -11.14 8.89 -19.42
CA ASN A 69 -11.44 9.83 -18.32
C ASN A 69 -10.49 11.04 -18.28
N LEU A 70 -9.38 11.00 -19.03
CA LEU A 70 -8.47 12.13 -19.16
C LEU A 70 -8.87 13.08 -20.29
N VAL A 71 -9.93 12.76 -21.05
CA VAL A 71 -10.38 13.52 -22.19
C VAL A 71 -11.74 14.16 -21.86
N VAL A 72 -11.78 15.49 -21.89
CA VAL A 72 -12.96 16.25 -21.52
C VAL A 72 -13.42 17.08 -22.71
N LYS A 73 -14.72 17.05 -22.98
CA LYS A 73 -15.35 17.88 -23.99
C LYS A 73 -15.94 19.12 -23.32
N GLU A 74 -15.31 20.28 -23.54
CA GLU A 74 -15.76 21.58 -23.04
C GLU A 74 -16.05 22.49 -24.24
N ASP A 75 -17.23 23.11 -24.27
CA ASP A 75 -17.63 24.08 -25.31
C ASP A 75 -17.46 23.59 -26.76
N GLY A 76 -17.73 22.31 -26.99
CA GLY A 76 -17.59 21.68 -28.32
C GLY A 76 -16.14 21.40 -28.73
N LYS A 77 -15.16 21.75 -27.89
CA LYS A 77 -13.73 21.47 -28.05
C LYS A 77 -13.34 20.24 -27.24
N LEU A 78 -12.31 19.55 -27.70
CA LEU A 78 -11.81 18.33 -27.07
C LEU A 78 -10.48 18.65 -26.39
N PHE A 79 -10.37 18.40 -25.09
CA PHE A 79 -9.15 18.65 -24.34
C PHE A 79 -8.70 17.38 -23.63
N TYR A 80 -7.40 17.12 -23.64
CA TYR A 80 -6.78 16.20 -22.72
C TYR A 80 -6.36 16.94 -21.45
N LYS A 81 -6.82 16.49 -20.29
CA LYS A 81 -6.48 17.03 -18.97
C LYS A 81 -5.77 15.95 -18.16
N GLY A 82 -4.44 15.92 -18.28
CA GLY A 82 -3.58 15.14 -17.38
C GLY A 82 -3.39 15.85 -16.03
N GLU A 83 -2.67 15.22 -15.11
CA GLU A 83 -2.47 15.77 -13.76
C GLU A 83 -1.65 17.08 -13.75
N LEU A 84 -0.73 17.23 -14.71
CA LEU A 84 0.17 18.39 -14.81
C LEU A 84 -0.06 19.23 -16.06
N ASN A 85 -0.62 18.63 -17.11
CA ASN A 85 -0.65 19.23 -18.44
C ASN A 85 -2.05 19.15 -19.04
N THR A 86 -2.46 20.23 -19.72
CA THR A 86 -3.66 20.26 -20.57
C THR A 86 -3.22 20.41 -22.02
N LEU A 87 -3.78 19.58 -22.91
CA LEU A 87 -3.52 19.61 -24.34
C LEU A 87 -4.82 19.81 -25.11
N ASP A 88 -4.81 20.69 -26.10
CA ASP A 88 -5.92 20.88 -27.02
C ASP A 88 -5.90 19.78 -28.09
N LEU A 89 -6.98 19.00 -28.16
CA LEU A 89 -7.20 17.91 -29.09
C LEU A 89 -8.39 18.18 -30.02
N THR A 90 -8.81 19.43 -30.14
CA THR A 90 -9.98 19.84 -30.92
C THR A 90 -9.85 19.38 -32.38
N GLY A 91 -10.93 18.76 -32.89
CA GLY A 91 -10.97 18.20 -34.24
C GLY A 91 -10.33 16.81 -34.39
N GLY A 92 -9.81 16.23 -33.29
CA GLY A 92 -9.36 14.85 -33.28
C GLY A 92 -10.51 13.83 -33.24
N ILE A 93 -10.29 12.66 -33.83
CA ILE A 93 -11.22 11.53 -33.81
C ILE A 93 -10.77 10.53 -32.75
N ILE A 94 -11.69 10.10 -31.90
CA ILE A 94 -11.43 9.10 -30.86
C ILE A 94 -11.63 7.71 -31.47
N VAL A 95 -10.59 6.88 -31.39
CA VAL A 95 -10.59 5.48 -31.81
C VAL A 95 -10.38 4.62 -30.56
N TYR A 96 -11.31 3.70 -30.33
CA TYR A 96 -11.23 2.72 -29.25
C TYR A 96 -10.47 1.50 -29.79
N GLU A 97 -9.21 1.38 -29.39
CA GLU A 97 -8.34 0.30 -29.81
C GLU A 97 -7.44 -0.08 -28.63
N GLU A 98 -7.35 -1.38 -28.34
CA GLU A 98 -6.41 -1.88 -27.35
C GLU A 98 -5.00 -1.84 -27.93
N TRP A 99 -4.17 -0.97 -27.36
CA TRP A 99 -2.76 -0.87 -27.69
C TRP A 99 -1.92 -1.62 -26.64
N GLU A 100 -0.97 -2.42 -27.14
CA GLU A 100 0.00 -3.23 -26.35
C GLU A 100 1.01 -2.36 -25.59
#